data_AF-A0A9P7EJY3-F1
#
_entry.id   AF-A0A9P7EJY3-F1
#
_cell.length_a   1.000
_cell.length_b   1.000
_cell.length_c   1.000
_cell.angle_alpha   90.00
_cell.angle_beta   90.00
_cell.angle_gamma   90.00
#
_symmetry.space_group_name_H-M   'P 1'
#
loop_
_entity.id
_entity.type
_entity.pdbx_description
1 polymer ?
#
loop_
_entity_poly.entity_id
_entity_poly.type
_entity_poly.pdbx_seq_one_letter_code
_entity_poly.pdbx_strand_id
1 'polypeptide(L)'
;MCLRQNDKSWVNRSPIIPWTLLDADQHSVFGSPGTTVVRQKVTTKHGWLGDYDYRWLCLPSLPTARRKQPPFFGIDDELPLVLAMTSGLQHALAMLAGLIAPPIIFASSLMLDPATSSYMISASLIGSGTRHSKFSPIVTLQVVGGYYLGTGLLSVVGTSFATLSTANAIFNMMYANGTCPSTTAMDGTITRSPCPDAYGMLLGTSLICAFLEIGLSFLPPRVLQRIFPPMVTGTVILMIGASLVGSSGILDWGGGSNGCQARPTSGIYQLCPTVGSPHALPWGSPQFIGLGFLSFVSIILTELFGSPFLKNASIIVGLRTITSAPAITFLWVHRFKINVYPPAILPMLAVYVSTTMEAIGDITASAEVSRIPVEGKDFDSRIQGGVLSDGIGGFISALFTVTPLSVFAQNNGVISVTRCANRTAGRWCCAFLIIFVPNPVLGGVTTFLFASVAVSGLRVLSYVKYTRRDRFILAAALSFGIGDLLVPDIFTYLFDGVDNPSKGLQGLFESITIVLSTPFLVSGIVALVLNLILPQDMLQQDEDKEDVEVTQDLEIQVLEQERMM
;
A
#
# COMPACT_ATOMS: atom_id res chain seq x y z
N MET A 1 27.05 -75.71 -1.91
CA MET A 1 28.39 -76.30 -2.12
C MET A 1 29.34 -75.15 -2.41
N CYS A 2 30.01 -74.61 -1.39
CA CYS A 2 31.40 -74.96 -0.99
C CYS A 2 32.42 -74.23 -1.89
N LEU A 3 33.38 -73.43 -1.41
CA LEU A 3 34.02 -73.33 -0.09
C LEU A 3 34.75 -71.98 0.09
N ARG A 4 34.94 -71.62 1.37
CA ARG A 4 35.81 -70.56 1.92
C ARG A 4 37.30 -70.80 1.62
N GLN A 5 38.10 -69.73 1.61
CA GLN A 5 39.20 -69.58 2.58
C GLN A 5 39.70 -68.14 2.74
N ASN A 6 39.85 -67.74 4.00
CA ASN A 6 40.46 -66.51 4.53
C ASN A 6 41.97 -66.45 4.22
N ASP A 7 42.55 -65.25 4.10
CA ASP A 7 43.46 -64.77 5.16
C ASP A 7 43.67 -63.25 5.17
N LYS A 8 44.11 -62.79 6.34
CA LYS A 8 44.04 -61.44 6.94
C LYS A 8 45.09 -60.45 6.42
N SER A 9 44.75 -59.15 6.41
CA SER A 9 45.29 -58.11 7.32
C SER A 9 45.27 -56.70 6.69
N TRP A 10 45.30 -55.69 7.56
CA TRP A 10 45.21 -54.23 7.35
C TRP A 10 43.82 -53.62 7.55
N VAL A 11 43.60 -53.39 8.83
CA VAL A 11 42.62 -52.53 9.49
C VAL A 11 42.79 -51.09 9.00
N ASN A 12 41.72 -50.44 8.53
CA ASN A 12 41.55 -49.02 8.79
C ASN A 12 40.07 -48.69 9.03
N ARG A 13 39.79 -48.28 10.27
CA ARG A 13 38.47 -48.00 10.81
C ARG A 13 38.01 -46.62 10.36
N SER A 14 36.79 -46.54 9.84
CA SER A 14 35.93 -45.38 9.98
C SER A 14 35.72 -45.02 11.46
N PRO A 15 35.89 -43.75 11.87
CA PRO A 15 35.28 -43.27 13.08
C PRO A 15 34.05 -42.40 12.74
N ILE A 16 32.93 -42.84 13.30
CA ILE A 16 31.87 -41.99 13.83
C ILE A 16 32.55 -40.85 14.62
N ILE A 17 32.28 -39.59 14.29
CA ILE A 17 32.70 -38.42 15.07
C ILE A 17 31.44 -37.71 15.60
N PRO A 18 31.45 -37.25 16.86
CA PRO A 18 30.27 -37.01 17.67
C PRO A 18 29.77 -35.56 17.58
N TRP A 19 28.49 -35.40 17.94
CA TRP A 19 27.89 -34.14 18.38
C TRP A 19 28.58 -33.59 19.64
N THR A 20 29.73 -32.94 19.48
CA THR A 20 30.31 -32.00 20.45
C THR A 20 31.43 -31.22 19.76
N LEU A 21 31.13 -30.01 19.27
CA LEU A 21 32.06 -28.88 19.06
C LEU A 21 31.22 -27.64 18.68
N LEU A 22 30.34 -27.27 19.62
CA LEU A 22 29.96 -25.89 19.85
C LEU A 22 31.02 -25.30 20.79
N ASP A 23 31.33 -24.02 20.57
CA ASP A 23 32.02 -23.10 21.48
C ASP A 23 33.54 -23.27 21.67
N ALA A 24 34.32 -22.67 20.76
CA ALA A 24 35.47 -21.82 21.09
C ALA A 24 36.18 -21.36 19.80
N ASP A 25 35.72 -20.25 19.22
CA ASP A 25 36.57 -19.25 18.55
C ASP A 25 35.73 -18.03 18.13
N GLN A 26 34.96 -17.51 19.09
CA GLN A 26 34.65 -16.08 19.16
C GLN A 26 35.60 -15.51 20.19
N HIS A 27 36.57 -14.70 19.75
CA HIS A 27 37.12 -13.52 20.41
C HIS A 27 38.50 -13.21 19.83
N SER A 28 38.56 -12.39 18.76
CA SER A 28 39.60 -11.36 18.53
C SER A 28 39.76 -10.91 17.06
N VAL A 29 38.73 -10.38 16.40
CA VAL A 29 38.95 -9.37 15.32
C VAL A 29 37.81 -8.35 15.34
N PHE A 30 37.97 -7.27 16.13
CA PHE A 30 37.22 -6.03 15.94
C PHE A 30 37.76 -5.33 14.69
N GLY A 31 37.20 -5.65 13.52
CA GLY A 31 37.45 -4.98 12.25
C GLY A 31 36.25 -5.16 11.33
N SER A 32 35.45 -4.12 11.17
CA SER A 32 34.16 -4.16 10.47
C SER A 32 34.31 -4.51 8.97
N PRO A 33 33.65 -5.57 8.44
CA PRO A 33 33.67 -5.88 7.00
C PRO A 33 32.93 -4.83 6.13
N GLY A 34 32.04 -4.02 6.72
CA GLY A 34 31.19 -3.08 5.98
C GLY A 34 31.89 -1.79 5.52
N THR A 35 32.94 -1.33 6.20
CA THR A 35 33.60 -0.05 5.87
C THR A 35 34.52 -0.16 4.65
N THR A 36 35.11 -1.33 4.39
CA THR A 36 35.99 -1.56 3.23
C THR A 36 35.24 -1.55 1.90
N VAL A 37 34.04 -2.15 1.86
CA VAL A 37 33.15 -2.19 0.67
C VAL A 37 32.59 -0.80 0.36
N VAL A 38 32.15 -0.05 1.38
CA VAL A 38 31.67 1.33 1.20
C VAL A 38 32.82 2.24 0.73
N ARG A 39 34.03 2.09 1.31
CA ARG A 39 35.20 2.84 0.89
C ARG A 39 35.59 2.53 -0.56
N GLN A 40 35.57 1.28 -0.99
CA GLN A 40 35.82 0.92 -2.40
C GLN A 40 34.73 1.44 -3.34
N LYS A 41 33.45 1.39 -2.97
CA LYS A 41 32.35 1.91 -3.82
C LYS A 41 32.39 3.43 -4.01
N VAL A 42 32.76 4.17 -2.96
CA VAL A 42 32.85 5.64 -3.02
C VAL A 42 34.14 6.12 -3.70
N THR A 43 35.23 5.35 -3.62
CA THR A 43 36.55 5.76 -4.15
C THR A 43 36.87 5.27 -5.56
N THR A 44 36.18 4.26 -6.09
CA THR A 44 36.49 3.68 -7.42
C THR A 44 35.47 4.09 -8.48
N LYS A 45 35.95 4.37 -9.71
CA LYS A 45 35.11 4.70 -10.88
C LYS A 45 34.15 3.55 -11.25
N HIS A 46 34.58 2.29 -11.05
CA HIS A 46 33.74 1.11 -11.22
C HIS A 46 32.64 0.99 -10.16
N GLY A 47 32.86 1.44 -8.92
CA GLY A 47 31.83 1.49 -7.88
C GLY A 47 30.72 2.53 -8.15
N TRP A 48 31.07 3.63 -8.82
CA TRP A 48 30.11 4.68 -9.20
C TRP A 48 29.31 4.32 -10.45
N LEU A 49 30.00 4.01 -11.56
CA LEU A 49 29.37 3.86 -12.87
C LEU A 49 29.17 2.39 -13.26
N GLY A 50 30.04 1.46 -12.83
CA GLY A 50 29.97 0.07 -13.27
C GLY A 50 29.94 -0.09 -14.81
N ASP A 51 29.61 -1.30 -15.27
CA ASP A 51 29.51 -1.63 -16.70
C ASP A 51 28.04 -1.65 -17.20
N TYR A 52 27.20 -0.76 -16.66
CA TYR A 52 25.78 -0.69 -17.01
C TYR A 52 25.51 0.24 -18.20
N ASP A 53 24.60 -0.14 -19.09
CA ASP A 53 24.20 0.68 -20.23
C ASP A 53 23.14 1.74 -19.83
N TYR A 54 23.62 2.85 -19.28
CA TYR A 54 22.78 3.99 -18.87
C TYR A 54 21.99 4.62 -20.02
N ARG A 55 22.36 4.38 -21.29
CA ARG A 55 21.60 4.90 -22.44
C ARG A 55 20.21 4.29 -22.50
N TRP A 56 20.05 3.02 -22.08
CA TRP A 56 18.74 2.36 -22.05
C TRP A 56 17.76 3.05 -21.09
N LEU A 57 18.25 3.52 -19.93
CA LEU A 57 17.43 4.14 -18.89
C LEU A 57 16.86 5.50 -19.32
N CYS A 58 17.63 6.26 -20.11
CA CYS A 58 17.32 7.64 -20.48
C CYS A 58 16.75 7.81 -21.90
N LEU A 59 16.91 6.83 -22.80
CA LEU A 59 16.44 6.97 -24.18
C LEU A 59 14.92 6.67 -24.30
N PRO A 60 14.14 7.47 -25.05
CA PRO A 60 12.71 7.24 -25.28
C PRO A 60 12.45 5.91 -26.00
N SER A 61 11.34 5.24 -25.68
CA SER A 61 10.92 4.02 -26.39
C SER A 61 10.14 4.39 -27.65
N LEU A 62 10.70 4.10 -28.83
CA LEU A 62 9.94 4.18 -30.08
C LEU A 62 9.10 2.90 -30.23
N PRO A 63 7.80 2.98 -30.56
CA PRO A 63 6.90 1.83 -30.60
C PRO A 63 7.29 0.74 -31.62
N THR A 64 8.19 1.04 -32.56
CA THR A 64 8.64 0.12 -33.62
C THR A 64 9.99 -0.55 -33.37
N ALA A 65 10.72 -0.20 -32.29
CA ALA A 65 12.08 -0.70 -32.06
C ALA A 65 12.11 -1.84 -31.02
N ARG A 66 12.54 -3.05 -31.43
CA ARG A 66 12.85 -4.15 -30.50
C ARG A 66 14.10 -3.80 -29.68
N ARG A 67 13.93 -3.42 -28.41
CA ARG A 67 15.05 -3.22 -27.47
C ARG A 67 15.36 -4.51 -26.71
N LYS A 68 16.65 -4.76 -26.49
CA LYS A 68 17.13 -5.79 -25.56
C LYS A 68 16.66 -5.41 -24.15
N GLN A 69 16.00 -6.34 -23.46
CA GLN A 69 15.55 -6.10 -22.10
C GLN A 69 16.77 -6.09 -21.14
N PRO A 70 16.78 -5.25 -20.10
CA PRO A 70 17.90 -5.20 -19.16
C PRO A 70 18.02 -6.51 -18.39
N PRO A 71 19.22 -6.81 -17.86
CA PRO A 71 19.41 -7.88 -16.90
C PRO A 71 18.51 -7.65 -15.69
N PHE A 72 17.96 -8.74 -15.15
CA PHE A 72 17.18 -8.68 -13.91
C PHE A 72 18.16 -8.58 -12.74
N PHE A 73 18.00 -7.55 -11.91
CA PHE A 73 18.77 -7.39 -10.68
C PHE A 73 17.98 -7.97 -9.50
N GLY A 74 18.56 -9.00 -8.90
CA GLY A 74 18.05 -9.65 -7.70
C GLY A 74 18.11 -8.75 -6.47
N ILE A 75 17.57 -9.29 -5.39
CA ILE A 75 17.37 -8.60 -4.10
C ILE A 75 18.72 -8.19 -3.48
N ASP A 76 19.70 -9.09 -3.54
CA ASP A 76 21.01 -8.97 -2.88
C ASP A 76 22.17 -8.72 -3.88
N ASP A 77 21.87 -8.41 -5.15
CA ASP A 77 22.89 -8.11 -6.16
C ASP A 77 23.66 -6.82 -5.83
N GLU A 78 24.94 -6.73 -6.22
CA GLU A 78 25.69 -5.48 -6.06
C GLU A 78 25.40 -4.50 -7.20
N LEU A 79 24.65 -3.43 -6.90
CA LEU A 79 24.42 -2.34 -7.84
C LEU A 79 25.51 -1.25 -7.76
N PRO A 80 25.95 -0.69 -8.90
CA PRO A 80 26.70 0.56 -8.93
C PRO A 80 25.93 1.70 -8.27
N LEU A 81 26.64 2.62 -7.62
CA LEU A 81 26.05 3.68 -6.80
C LEU A 81 25.09 4.57 -7.61
N VAL A 82 25.47 4.93 -8.84
CA VAL A 82 24.63 5.77 -9.73
C VAL A 82 23.38 5.03 -10.17
N LEU A 83 23.50 3.74 -10.50
CA LEU A 83 22.33 2.92 -10.85
C LEU A 83 21.38 2.78 -9.66
N ALA A 84 21.90 2.52 -8.46
CA ALA A 84 21.11 2.44 -7.24
C ALA A 84 20.42 3.77 -6.88
N MET A 85 21.10 4.91 -7.05
CA MET A 85 20.50 6.23 -6.87
C MET A 85 19.41 6.52 -7.91
N THR A 86 19.69 6.28 -9.18
CA THR A 86 18.73 6.58 -10.25
C THR A 86 17.51 5.66 -10.20
N SER A 87 17.70 4.37 -9.89
CA SER A 87 16.58 3.46 -9.65
C SER A 87 15.81 3.83 -8.39
N GLY A 88 16.50 4.17 -7.30
CA GLY A 88 15.86 4.65 -6.07
C GLY A 88 15.01 5.91 -6.30
N LEU A 89 15.51 6.86 -7.10
CA LEU A 89 14.74 8.03 -7.52
C LEU A 89 13.51 7.64 -8.34
N GLN A 90 13.61 6.69 -9.27
CA GLN A 90 12.45 6.21 -10.02
C GLN A 90 11.37 5.61 -9.10
N HIS A 91 11.77 4.78 -8.13
CA HIS A 91 10.84 4.25 -7.13
C HIS A 91 10.19 5.39 -6.35
N ALA A 92 10.97 6.35 -5.85
CA ALA A 92 10.44 7.49 -5.09
C ALA A 92 9.43 8.30 -5.91
N LEU A 93 9.75 8.62 -7.17
CA LEU A 93 8.89 9.38 -8.07
C LEU A 93 7.59 8.62 -8.41
N ALA A 94 7.67 7.31 -8.62
CA ALA A 94 6.49 6.49 -8.95
C ALA A 94 5.48 6.43 -7.81
N MET A 95 5.96 6.40 -6.56
CA MET A 95 5.08 6.30 -5.38
C MET A 95 4.64 7.64 -4.83
N LEU A 96 5.34 8.72 -5.19
CA LEU A 96 5.13 10.06 -4.68
C LEU A 96 3.66 10.49 -4.74
N ALA A 97 3.00 10.29 -5.88
CA ALA A 97 1.60 10.67 -6.06
C ALA A 97 0.67 9.95 -5.07
N GLY A 98 0.97 8.68 -4.82
CA GLY A 98 0.31 7.85 -3.83
C GLY A 98 0.47 8.32 -2.40
N LEU A 99 1.65 8.82 -2.05
CA LEU A 99 1.98 9.32 -0.71
C LEU A 99 1.41 10.72 -0.43
N ILE A 100 1.25 11.54 -1.48
CA ILE A 100 0.80 12.93 -1.37
C ILE A 100 -0.74 13.04 -1.48
N ALA A 101 -1.41 12.13 -2.20
CA ALA A 101 -2.85 12.23 -2.41
C ALA A 101 -3.67 12.14 -1.10
N PRO A 102 -3.48 11.16 -0.20
CA PRO A 102 -4.26 11.07 1.04
C PRO A 102 -4.19 12.31 1.95
N PRO A 103 -3.01 12.89 2.29
CA PRO A 103 -2.98 14.07 3.13
C PRO A 103 -3.62 15.30 2.48
N ILE A 104 -3.58 15.44 1.15
CA ILE A 104 -4.31 16.50 0.44
C ILE A 104 -5.81 16.31 0.59
N ILE A 105 -6.30 15.09 0.39
CA ILE A 105 -7.74 14.81 0.42
C ILE A 105 -8.28 14.92 1.86
N PHE A 106 -7.50 14.55 2.88
CA PHE A 106 -7.87 14.82 4.27
C PHE A 106 -7.90 16.32 4.58
N ALA A 107 -6.92 17.07 4.07
CA ALA A 107 -6.91 18.52 4.26
C ALA A 107 -8.09 19.19 3.55
N SER A 108 -8.48 18.74 2.35
CA SER A 108 -9.63 19.27 1.63
C SER A 108 -10.95 18.91 2.33
N SER A 109 -11.13 17.64 2.73
CA SER A 109 -12.38 17.17 3.34
C SER A 109 -12.66 17.79 4.73
N LEU A 110 -11.61 18.17 5.45
CA LEU A 110 -11.66 18.86 6.75
C LEU A 110 -11.49 20.38 6.67
N MET A 111 -11.40 20.96 5.46
CA MET A 111 -11.21 22.40 5.25
C MET A 111 -9.99 23.00 5.98
N LEU A 112 -8.86 22.28 6.01
CA LEU A 112 -7.65 22.73 6.69
C LEU A 112 -6.90 23.81 5.89
N ASP A 113 -6.16 24.64 6.61
CA ASP A 113 -5.32 25.70 6.04
C ASP A 113 -4.19 25.12 5.15
N PRO A 114 -3.79 25.80 4.04
CA PRO A 114 -2.73 25.33 3.16
C PRO A 114 -1.40 25.04 3.86
N ALA A 115 -1.06 25.77 4.94
CA ALA A 115 0.14 25.49 5.73
C ALA A 115 0.08 24.12 6.40
N THR A 116 -1.11 23.76 6.94
CA THR A 116 -1.33 22.46 7.58
C THR A 116 -1.33 21.34 6.53
N SER A 117 -1.93 21.56 5.36
CA SER A 117 -1.88 20.62 4.24
C SER A 117 -0.44 20.34 3.79
N SER A 118 0.37 21.39 3.58
CA SER A 118 1.79 21.25 3.23
C SER A 118 2.58 20.48 4.29
N TYR A 119 2.28 20.70 5.57
CA TYR A 119 2.87 19.93 6.66
C TYR A 119 2.47 18.45 6.60
N MET A 120 1.17 18.14 6.43
CA MET A 120 0.69 16.75 6.37
C MET A 120 1.34 15.96 5.22
N ILE A 121 1.56 16.62 4.08
CA ILE A 121 2.26 16.05 2.93
C ILE A 121 3.71 15.72 3.29
N SER A 122 4.40 16.68 3.88
CA SER A 122 5.80 16.50 4.30
C SER A 122 5.92 15.43 5.38
N ALA A 123 5.00 15.40 6.35
CA ALA A 123 4.93 14.40 7.40
C ALA A 123 4.66 13.00 6.82
N SER A 124 3.79 12.88 5.82
CA SER A 124 3.52 11.62 5.11
C SER A 124 4.78 11.10 4.41
N LEU A 125 5.52 11.96 3.70
CA LEU A 125 6.76 11.59 3.01
C LEU A 125 7.87 11.18 3.98
N ILE A 126 8.10 11.99 5.03
CA ILE A 126 9.09 11.71 6.08
C ILE A 126 8.70 10.44 6.85
N GLY A 127 7.43 10.31 7.23
CA GLY A 127 6.90 9.13 7.91
C GLY A 127 7.12 7.88 7.07
N SER A 128 6.77 7.92 5.79
CA SER A 128 6.92 6.79 4.86
C SER A 128 8.40 6.41 4.64
N GLY A 129 9.26 7.39 4.40
CA GLY A 129 10.70 7.16 4.23
C GLY A 129 11.41 6.66 5.50
N THR A 130 11.10 7.22 6.68
CA THR A 130 11.73 6.83 7.95
C THR A 130 11.37 5.41 8.38
N ARG A 131 10.12 4.98 8.19
CA ARG A 131 9.72 3.60 8.46
C ARG A 131 10.32 2.62 7.48
N HIS A 132 10.39 2.94 6.19
CA HIS A 132 11.03 2.03 5.25
C HIS A 132 12.54 1.90 5.53
N SER A 133 13.18 2.95 6.04
CA SER A 133 14.58 2.86 6.49
C SER A 133 14.78 2.05 7.78
N LYS A 134 13.76 1.92 8.65
CA LYS A 134 13.90 1.33 10.00
C LYS A 134 13.14 0.02 10.24
N PHE A 135 12.01 -0.23 9.57
CA PHE A 135 11.03 -1.26 9.95
C PHE A 135 10.60 -2.22 8.82
N SER A 136 10.65 -1.82 7.55
CA SER A 136 10.38 -2.70 6.39
C SER A 136 11.26 -2.23 5.24
N PRO A 137 12.19 -2.99 4.60
CA PRO A 137 12.44 -4.44 4.59
C PRO A 137 13.92 -4.83 4.25
N ILE A 138 14.93 -4.37 4.99
CA ILE A 138 16.35 -4.69 4.66
C ILE A 138 17.04 -5.54 5.74
N VAL A 139 16.42 -5.65 6.91
CA VAL A 139 16.92 -6.48 8.00
C VAL A 139 15.76 -7.32 8.49
N THR A 140 15.83 -8.63 8.25
CA THR A 140 14.98 -9.59 8.94
C THR A 140 15.46 -9.62 10.40
N LEU A 141 14.89 -8.76 11.24
CA LEU A 141 15.21 -8.76 12.66
C LEU A 141 14.42 -9.89 13.30
N GLN A 142 15.13 -10.89 13.82
CA GLN A 142 14.51 -11.95 14.59
C GLN A 142 14.01 -11.34 15.90
N VAL A 143 12.69 -11.26 16.04
CA VAL A 143 12.02 -10.91 17.28
C VAL A 143 12.09 -12.12 18.22
N VAL A 144 12.19 -11.85 19.53
CA VAL A 144 12.19 -12.88 20.57
C VAL A 144 10.99 -13.81 20.37
N GLY A 145 11.25 -15.12 20.24
CA GLY A 145 10.22 -16.15 20.04
C GLY A 145 10.17 -16.80 18.65
N GLY A 146 11.13 -16.52 17.74
CA GLY A 146 11.20 -17.17 16.42
C GLY A 146 10.38 -16.49 15.33
N TYR A 147 9.83 -15.30 15.62
CA TYR A 147 9.13 -14.45 14.66
C TYR A 147 10.09 -13.45 14.03
N TYR A 148 9.81 -13.08 12.79
CA TYR A 148 10.62 -12.13 12.02
C TYR A 148 9.90 -10.79 11.90
N LEU A 149 10.66 -9.69 11.87
CA LEU A 149 10.16 -8.36 11.56
C LEU A 149 10.67 -7.94 10.16
N GLY A 150 9.75 -7.52 9.30
CA GLY A 150 10.02 -7.10 7.93
C GLY A 150 9.94 -8.23 6.89
N THR A 151 9.83 -7.85 5.61
CA THR A 151 9.63 -8.79 4.48
C THR A 151 10.94 -9.24 3.83
N GLY A 152 12.03 -8.49 4.02
CA GLY A 152 13.28 -8.69 3.29
C GLY A 152 13.17 -8.51 1.76
N LEU A 153 12.10 -7.93 1.24
CA LEU A 153 11.87 -7.63 -0.18
C LEU A 153 11.74 -6.15 -0.37
N LEU A 154 11.97 -5.58 -1.55
CA LEU A 154 11.66 -4.17 -1.79
C LEU A 154 10.15 -3.91 -1.62
N SER A 155 9.70 -3.64 -0.39
CA SER A 155 8.31 -3.40 0.01
C SER A 155 8.24 -1.98 0.56
N VAL A 156 7.75 -1.06 -0.26
CA VAL A 156 7.62 0.34 0.15
C VAL A 156 6.31 0.53 0.87
N VAL A 157 6.30 1.37 1.90
CA VAL A 157 5.13 1.62 2.73
C VAL A 157 4.62 3.03 2.45
N GLY A 158 3.32 3.17 2.25
CA GLY A 158 2.63 4.42 2.00
C GLY A 158 1.28 4.49 2.68
N THR A 159 0.58 5.62 2.60
CA THR A 159 -0.73 5.76 3.24
C THR A 159 -1.76 4.88 2.55
N SER A 160 -2.42 4.01 3.32
CA SER A 160 -3.43 3.11 2.75
C SER A 160 -4.66 3.92 2.29
N PHE A 161 -5.06 3.65 1.06
CA PHE A 161 -6.27 4.21 0.46
C PHE A 161 -7.55 3.68 1.10
N ALA A 162 -7.51 2.52 1.77
CA ALA A 162 -8.64 2.02 2.56
C ALA A 162 -9.00 3.01 3.68
N THR A 163 -8.00 3.60 4.32
CA THR A 163 -8.21 4.63 5.36
C THR A 163 -8.90 5.86 4.78
N LEU A 164 -8.56 6.25 3.55
CA LEU A 164 -9.11 7.44 2.91
C LEU A 164 -10.63 7.35 2.73
N SER A 165 -11.11 6.23 2.18
CA SER A 165 -12.54 6.00 1.96
C SER A 165 -13.30 5.97 3.28
N THR A 166 -12.81 5.24 4.28
CA THR A 166 -13.47 5.15 5.60
C THR A 166 -13.43 6.46 6.37
N ALA A 167 -12.31 7.19 6.32
CA ALA A 167 -12.18 8.48 6.99
C ALA A 167 -13.10 9.53 6.38
N ASN A 168 -13.31 9.55 5.07
CA ASN A 168 -14.32 10.42 4.46
C ASN A 168 -15.73 10.12 4.99
N ALA A 169 -16.11 8.85 5.13
CA ALA A 169 -17.39 8.47 5.74
C ALA A 169 -17.48 8.89 7.23
N ILE A 170 -16.41 8.68 8.00
CA ILE A 170 -16.31 9.15 9.40
C ILE A 170 -16.48 10.66 9.48
N PHE A 171 -15.76 11.43 8.65
CA PHE A 171 -15.83 12.89 8.66
C PHE A 171 -17.22 13.39 8.26
N ASN A 172 -17.84 12.79 7.24
CA ASN A 172 -19.23 13.09 6.85
C ASN A 172 -20.18 12.90 8.05
N MET A 173 -20.01 11.81 8.80
CA MET A 173 -20.82 11.54 9.98
C MET A 173 -20.53 12.51 11.15
N MET A 174 -19.27 12.87 11.36
CA MET A 174 -18.90 13.87 12.38
C MET A 174 -19.47 15.26 12.08
N TYR A 175 -19.58 15.64 10.80
CA TYR A 175 -20.27 16.86 10.38
C TYR A 175 -21.79 16.73 10.53
N ALA A 176 -22.38 15.58 10.19
CA ALA A 176 -23.82 15.34 10.33
C ALA A 176 -24.28 15.34 11.79
N ASN A 177 -23.49 14.77 12.70
CA ASN A 177 -23.78 14.68 14.13
C ASN A 177 -23.38 15.95 14.91
N GLY A 178 -22.89 17.00 14.23
CA GLY A 178 -22.50 18.28 14.83
C GLY A 178 -21.22 18.24 15.68
N THR A 179 -20.44 17.17 15.63
CA THR A 179 -19.14 17.08 16.33
C THR A 179 -18.11 18.03 15.72
N CYS A 180 -18.16 18.20 14.40
CA CYS A 180 -17.41 19.24 13.71
C CYS A 180 -18.28 20.47 13.42
N PRO A 181 -17.73 21.69 13.54
CA PRO A 181 -18.47 22.90 13.25
C PRO A 181 -18.80 22.98 11.75
N SER A 182 -20.06 23.33 11.44
CA SER A 182 -20.50 23.66 10.08
C SER A 182 -21.24 24.99 10.10
N THR A 183 -21.04 25.81 9.06
CA THR A 183 -21.70 27.09 8.89
C THR A 183 -22.85 26.93 7.93
N THR A 184 -24.07 27.17 8.39
CA THR A 184 -25.26 27.17 7.54
C THR A 184 -25.45 28.58 6.98
N ALA A 185 -25.38 28.72 5.65
CA ALA A 185 -25.69 29.98 5.00
C ALA A 185 -27.21 30.25 5.02
N MET A 186 -27.61 31.50 4.80
CA MET A 186 -29.03 31.91 4.76
C MET A 186 -29.87 31.16 3.69
N ASP A 187 -29.22 30.60 2.65
CA ASP A 187 -29.84 29.79 1.59
C ASP A 187 -30.00 28.29 1.96
N GLY A 188 -29.73 27.91 3.22
CA GLY A 188 -29.85 26.52 3.68
C GLY A 188 -28.68 25.60 3.31
N THR A 189 -27.67 26.10 2.57
CA THR A 189 -26.46 25.34 2.24
C THR A 189 -25.55 25.20 3.47
N ILE A 190 -25.30 23.97 3.88
CA ILE A 190 -24.38 23.63 4.98
C ILE A 190 -22.95 23.65 4.41
N THR A 191 -22.11 24.55 4.91
CA THR A 191 -20.69 24.63 4.54
C THR A 191 -19.84 24.08 5.68
N ARG A 192 -18.91 23.18 5.35
CA ARG A 192 -17.99 22.60 6.34
C ARG A 192 -17.01 23.68 6.80
N SER A 193 -16.76 23.75 8.09
CA SER A 193 -15.70 24.62 8.64
C SER A 193 -14.48 23.79 9.08
N PRO A 194 -13.30 24.43 9.26
CA PRO A 194 -12.06 23.72 9.56
C PRO A 194 -12.15 22.89 10.85
N CYS A 195 -11.91 21.58 10.77
CA CYS A 195 -12.03 20.66 11.91
C CYS A 195 -10.74 19.83 12.12
N PRO A 196 -9.65 20.42 12.66
CA PRO A 196 -8.39 19.69 12.90
C PRO A 196 -8.55 18.60 13.98
N ASP A 197 -9.49 18.76 14.90
CA ASP A 197 -9.75 17.79 15.96
C ASP A 197 -10.29 16.46 15.42
N ALA A 198 -11.00 16.45 14.28
CA ALA A 198 -11.46 15.22 13.66
C ALA A 198 -10.31 14.38 13.11
N TYR A 199 -9.28 15.01 12.55
CA TYR A 199 -8.07 14.30 12.15
C TYR A 199 -7.35 13.71 13.37
N GLY A 200 -7.25 14.48 14.46
CA GLY A 200 -6.68 13.97 15.72
C GLY A 200 -7.47 12.80 16.33
N MET A 201 -8.80 12.81 16.18
CA MET A 201 -9.68 11.71 16.56
C MET A 201 -9.48 10.45 15.70
N LEU A 202 -9.33 10.62 14.39
CA LEU A 202 -9.00 9.53 13.47
C LEU A 202 -7.66 8.90 13.84
N LEU A 203 -6.63 9.71 14.10
CA LEU A 203 -5.32 9.23 14.52
C LEU A 203 -5.38 8.46 15.84
N GLY A 204 -6.09 8.97 16.86
CA GLY A 204 -6.20 8.28 18.14
C GLY A 204 -7.00 6.98 18.07
N THR A 205 -8.08 6.94 17.28
CA THR A 205 -8.78 5.67 17.00
C THR A 205 -7.87 4.70 16.24
N SER A 206 -7.08 5.18 15.28
CA SER A 206 -6.15 4.33 14.52
C SER A 206 -5.04 3.71 15.37
N LEU A 207 -4.59 4.39 16.43
CA LEU A 207 -3.60 3.84 17.38
C LEU A 207 -4.14 2.61 18.11
N ILE A 208 -5.41 2.63 18.50
CA ILE A 208 -6.05 1.50 19.19
C ILE A 208 -6.26 0.35 18.21
N CYS A 209 -6.76 0.65 17.01
CA CYS A 209 -7.04 -0.37 16.01
C CYS A 209 -5.77 -1.04 15.46
N ALA A 210 -4.61 -0.36 15.49
CA ALA A 210 -3.31 -0.96 15.10
C ALA A 210 -2.97 -2.22 15.92
N PHE A 211 -3.42 -2.32 17.18
CA PHE A 211 -3.21 -3.51 17.98
C PHE A 211 -3.90 -4.75 17.40
N LEU A 212 -5.02 -4.58 16.67
CA LEU A 212 -5.68 -5.70 16.00
C LEU A 212 -4.77 -6.27 14.92
N GLU A 213 -4.21 -5.44 14.04
CA GLU A 213 -3.29 -5.88 12.98
C GLU A 213 -2.02 -6.52 13.56
N ILE A 214 -1.43 -5.92 14.59
CA ILE A 214 -0.30 -6.51 15.31
C ILE A 214 -0.69 -7.89 15.89
N GLY A 215 -1.89 -8.03 16.46
CA GLY A 215 -2.40 -9.31 16.96
C GLY A 215 -2.60 -10.35 15.84
N LEU A 216 -3.18 -9.94 14.71
CA LEU A 216 -3.39 -10.79 13.54
C LEU A 216 -2.07 -11.26 12.93
N SER A 217 -1.00 -10.47 13.02
CA SER A 217 0.33 -10.85 12.53
C SER A 217 0.93 -12.06 13.26
N PHE A 218 0.46 -12.40 14.48
CA PHE A 218 0.93 -13.59 15.20
C PHE A 218 0.18 -14.87 14.82
N LEU A 219 -0.90 -14.75 14.03
CA LEU A 219 -1.59 -15.92 13.48
C LEU A 219 -0.81 -16.48 12.28
N PRO A 220 -0.88 -17.80 12.05
CA PRO A 220 -0.21 -18.41 10.91
C PRO A 220 -0.73 -17.84 9.58
N PRO A 221 0.15 -17.43 8.64
CA PRO A 221 -0.23 -16.82 7.36
C PRO A 221 -1.25 -17.64 6.57
N ARG A 222 -1.14 -18.98 6.62
CA ARG A 222 -2.08 -19.91 5.97
C ARG A 222 -3.50 -19.77 6.49
N VAL A 223 -3.69 -19.46 7.78
CA VAL A 223 -5.02 -19.21 8.34
C VAL A 223 -5.55 -17.88 7.83
N LEU A 224 -4.72 -16.84 7.76
CA LEU A 224 -5.11 -15.54 7.20
C LEU A 224 -5.51 -15.67 5.73
N GLN A 225 -4.71 -16.37 4.92
CA GLN A 225 -5.02 -16.63 3.50
C GLN A 225 -6.27 -17.50 3.32
N ARG A 226 -6.59 -18.37 4.29
CA ARG A 226 -7.82 -19.17 4.28
C ARG A 226 -9.05 -18.35 4.68
N ILE A 227 -8.91 -17.44 5.64
CA ILE A 227 -9.98 -16.52 6.06
C ILE A 227 -10.24 -15.48 4.97
N PHE A 228 -9.18 -15.01 4.31
CA PHE A 228 -9.19 -13.95 3.31
C PHE A 228 -8.60 -14.45 1.99
N PRO A 229 -9.34 -15.28 1.23
CA PRO A 229 -8.84 -15.77 -0.05
C PRO A 229 -8.70 -14.64 -1.07
N PRO A 230 -7.93 -14.83 -2.16
CA PRO A 230 -7.71 -13.81 -3.20
C PRO A 230 -9.00 -13.22 -3.80
N MET A 231 -10.11 -13.97 -3.77
CA MET A 231 -11.44 -13.46 -4.14
C MET A 231 -11.90 -12.31 -3.26
N VAL A 232 -11.75 -12.44 -1.95
CA VAL A 232 -12.16 -11.41 -0.98
C VAL A 232 -11.23 -10.21 -1.09
N THR A 233 -9.91 -10.47 -1.09
CA THR A 233 -8.90 -9.40 -1.13
C THR A 233 -8.99 -8.59 -2.44
N GLY A 234 -9.11 -9.26 -3.59
CA GLY A 234 -9.24 -8.60 -4.88
C GLY A 234 -10.53 -7.78 -5.01
N THR A 235 -11.64 -8.27 -4.45
CA THR A 235 -12.92 -7.52 -4.43
C THR A 235 -12.80 -6.25 -3.59
N VAL A 236 -12.17 -6.34 -2.42
CA VAL A 236 -11.96 -5.19 -1.53
C VAL A 236 -11.09 -4.13 -2.18
N ILE A 237 -9.93 -4.51 -2.75
CA ILE A 237 -9.01 -3.59 -3.42
C ILE A 237 -9.69 -2.91 -4.62
N LEU A 238 -10.45 -3.68 -5.40
CA LEU A 238 -11.23 -3.15 -6.54
C LEU A 238 -12.22 -2.07 -6.07
N MET A 239 -12.96 -2.32 -4.99
CA MET A 239 -13.94 -1.38 -4.46
C MET A 239 -13.29 -0.14 -3.82
N ILE A 240 -12.11 -0.26 -3.19
CA ILE A 240 -11.33 0.89 -2.70
C ILE A 240 -10.98 1.82 -3.87
N GLY A 241 -10.45 1.27 -4.97
CA GLY A 241 -10.12 2.06 -6.16
C GLY A 241 -11.35 2.71 -6.77
N ALA A 242 -12.44 1.96 -6.94
CA ALA A 242 -13.68 2.45 -7.52
C ALA A 242 -14.31 3.58 -6.69
N SER A 243 -14.36 3.44 -5.36
CA SER A 243 -14.96 4.46 -4.48
C SER A 243 -14.16 5.76 -4.49
N LEU A 244 -12.84 5.70 -4.55
CA LEU A 244 -11.97 6.88 -4.57
C LEU A 244 -11.97 7.62 -5.91
N VAL A 245 -12.15 6.90 -7.03
CA VAL A 245 -12.38 7.53 -8.34
C VAL A 245 -13.62 8.44 -8.27
N GLY A 246 -14.73 7.96 -7.71
CA GLY A 246 -15.97 8.73 -7.62
C GLY A 246 -15.94 9.82 -6.56
N SER A 247 -15.52 9.48 -5.33
CA SER A 247 -15.61 10.37 -4.16
C SER A 247 -14.56 11.48 -4.09
N SER A 248 -13.46 11.37 -4.83
CA SER A 248 -12.42 12.41 -4.84
C SER A 248 -11.83 12.62 -6.22
N GLY A 249 -11.47 11.55 -6.94
CA GLY A 249 -10.79 11.65 -8.24
C GLY A 249 -11.52 12.49 -9.28
N ILE A 250 -12.78 12.19 -9.57
CA ILE A 250 -13.57 12.92 -10.57
C ILE A 250 -14.05 14.27 -10.04
N LEU A 251 -14.36 14.38 -8.74
CA LEU A 251 -14.78 15.64 -8.12
C LEU A 251 -13.68 16.70 -8.16
N ASP A 252 -12.44 16.30 -7.88
CA ASP A 252 -11.28 17.18 -7.93
C ASP A 252 -10.92 17.55 -9.38
N TRP A 253 -11.10 16.65 -10.34
CA TRP A 253 -11.01 16.99 -11.78
C TRP A 253 -12.09 18.03 -12.16
N GLY A 254 -13.29 17.93 -11.59
CA GLY A 254 -14.35 18.92 -11.74
C GLY A 254 -14.04 20.28 -11.10
N GLY A 255 -13.01 20.40 -10.27
CA GLY A 255 -12.63 21.65 -9.60
C GLY A 255 -12.72 21.62 -8.07
N GLY A 256 -13.03 20.48 -7.45
CA GLY A 256 -12.93 20.27 -6.00
C GLY A 256 -14.20 19.70 -5.34
N SER A 257 -14.03 19.16 -4.12
CA SER A 257 -15.00 18.32 -3.39
C SER A 257 -15.78 19.02 -2.26
N ASN A 258 -15.67 20.34 -2.09
CA ASN A 258 -16.20 21.07 -0.92
C ASN A 258 -17.60 21.70 -1.13
N GLY A 259 -18.54 20.96 -1.73
CA GLY A 259 -19.90 21.46 -2.03
C GLY A 259 -19.99 22.34 -3.28
N CYS A 260 -18.85 22.61 -3.91
CA CYS A 260 -18.72 23.22 -5.24
C CYS A 260 -19.49 22.49 -6.35
N GLN A 261 -19.64 21.17 -6.22
CA GLN A 261 -20.38 20.33 -7.16
C GLN A 261 -21.84 20.77 -7.34
N ALA A 262 -22.46 21.31 -6.28
CA ALA A 262 -23.83 21.81 -6.32
C ALA A 262 -23.99 23.12 -7.11
N ARG A 263 -22.88 23.73 -7.57
CA ARG A 263 -22.84 25.04 -8.25
C ARG A 263 -23.74 26.09 -7.58
N PRO A 264 -23.52 26.41 -6.30
CA PRO A 264 -24.33 27.40 -5.60
C PRO A 264 -24.20 28.77 -6.28
N THR A 265 -25.30 29.51 -6.38
CA THR A 265 -25.37 30.83 -7.00
C THR A 265 -24.84 31.95 -6.10
N SER A 266 -24.65 31.67 -4.80
CA SER A 266 -24.19 32.59 -3.75
C SER A 266 -23.18 31.86 -2.82
N GLY A 267 -22.28 32.62 -2.19
CA GLY A 267 -21.36 32.10 -1.16
C GLY A 267 -19.92 31.82 -1.61
N ILE A 268 -19.10 31.32 -0.67
CA ILE A 268 -17.64 31.13 -0.84
C ILE A 268 -17.30 30.07 -1.91
N TYR A 269 -18.25 29.18 -2.22
CA TYR A 269 -18.12 28.08 -3.18
C TYR A 269 -18.80 28.34 -4.54
N GLN A 270 -19.20 29.59 -4.84
CA GLN A 270 -19.66 29.96 -6.18
C GLN A 270 -18.57 29.71 -7.23
N LEU A 271 -17.31 29.93 -6.84
CA LEU A 271 -16.12 29.59 -7.61
C LEU A 271 -15.27 28.63 -6.79
N CYS A 272 -14.64 27.68 -7.48
CA CYS A 272 -13.94 26.56 -6.86
C CYS A 272 -12.42 26.72 -7.00
N PRO A 273 -11.62 26.31 -5.99
CA PRO A 273 -12.03 25.71 -4.71
C PRO A 273 -12.63 26.70 -3.69
N THR A 274 -12.35 28.00 -3.82
CA THR A 274 -13.06 29.10 -3.14
C THR A 274 -12.95 30.38 -3.98
N VAL A 275 -13.88 31.33 -3.82
CA VAL A 275 -13.88 32.64 -4.51
C VAL A 275 -12.61 33.48 -4.31
N GLY A 276 -11.83 33.21 -3.25
CA GLY A 276 -10.56 33.89 -2.96
C GLY A 276 -9.32 33.25 -3.60
N SER A 277 -9.49 32.16 -4.36
CA SER A 277 -8.37 31.44 -4.98
C SER A 277 -7.87 32.14 -6.26
N PRO A 278 -6.55 32.16 -6.53
CA PRO A 278 -5.97 32.83 -7.71
C PRO A 278 -6.50 32.31 -9.07
N HIS A 279 -7.15 31.15 -9.11
CA HIS A 279 -7.86 30.61 -10.29
C HIS A 279 -9.23 30.03 -9.94
N ALA A 280 -10.07 30.84 -9.30
CA ALA A 280 -11.42 30.44 -8.94
C ALA A 280 -12.33 30.37 -10.18
N LEU A 281 -12.80 29.18 -10.55
CA LEU A 281 -13.71 28.94 -11.68
C LEU A 281 -14.93 28.12 -11.24
N PRO A 282 -16.06 28.17 -11.97
CA PRO A 282 -17.20 27.31 -11.68
C PRO A 282 -16.82 25.83 -11.78
N TRP A 283 -17.41 25.00 -10.92
CA TRP A 283 -17.24 23.55 -10.98
C TRP A 283 -17.62 23.02 -12.37
N GLY A 284 -16.80 22.16 -12.96
CA GLY A 284 -16.99 21.62 -14.31
C GLY A 284 -16.77 22.65 -15.42
N SER A 285 -16.00 23.72 -15.18
CA SER A 285 -15.61 24.65 -16.23
C SER A 285 -14.77 23.95 -17.32
N PRO A 286 -14.87 24.36 -18.60
CA PRO A 286 -14.07 23.77 -19.68
C PRO A 286 -12.55 23.83 -19.42
N GLN A 287 -12.10 24.82 -18.65
CA GLN A 287 -10.69 24.99 -18.29
C GLN A 287 -10.23 23.93 -17.28
N PHE A 288 -11.02 23.62 -16.23
CA PHE A 288 -10.69 22.54 -15.29
C PHE A 288 -10.73 21.16 -15.96
N ILE A 289 -11.77 20.90 -16.75
CA ILE A 289 -11.88 19.65 -17.50
C ILE A 289 -10.72 19.53 -18.49
N GLY A 290 -10.40 20.61 -19.21
CA GLY A 290 -9.29 20.68 -20.16
C GLY A 290 -7.92 20.48 -19.52
N LEU A 291 -7.67 21.04 -18.33
CA LEU A 291 -6.43 20.84 -17.57
C LEU A 291 -6.27 19.38 -17.15
N GLY A 292 -7.31 18.77 -16.60
CA GLY A 292 -7.25 17.35 -16.24
C GLY A 292 -7.13 16.44 -17.46
N PHE A 293 -7.80 16.75 -18.57
CA PHE A 293 -7.62 16.04 -19.85
C PHE A 293 -6.18 16.16 -20.37
N LEU A 294 -5.60 17.35 -20.33
CA LEU A 294 -4.21 17.57 -20.73
C LEU A 294 -3.25 16.78 -19.83
N SER A 295 -3.50 16.73 -18.52
CA SER A 295 -2.71 15.92 -17.60
C SER A 295 -2.82 14.42 -17.94
N PHE A 296 -4.01 13.93 -18.25
CA PHE A 296 -4.23 12.53 -18.65
C PHE A 296 -3.57 12.19 -19.98
N VAL A 297 -3.70 13.06 -21.00
CA VAL A 297 -3.00 12.92 -22.28
C VAL A 297 -1.49 12.95 -22.08
N SER A 298 -0.97 13.81 -21.19
CA SER A 298 0.45 13.85 -20.87
C SER A 298 0.95 12.54 -20.25
N ILE A 299 0.16 11.90 -19.39
CA ILE A 299 0.45 10.57 -18.83
C ILE A 299 0.49 9.53 -19.97
N ILE A 300 -0.51 9.50 -20.85
CA ILE A 300 -0.56 8.56 -21.99
C ILE A 300 0.62 8.76 -22.94
N LEU A 301 0.91 10.00 -23.32
CA LEU A 301 2.03 10.30 -24.21
C LEU A 301 3.38 9.94 -23.57
N THR A 302 3.50 10.13 -22.25
CA THR A 302 4.70 9.72 -21.51
C THR A 302 4.78 8.19 -21.41
N GLU A 303 3.67 7.48 -21.26
CA GLU A 303 3.68 6.01 -21.28
C GLU A 303 4.00 5.44 -22.67
N LEU A 304 3.53 6.11 -23.73
CA LEU A 304 3.74 5.69 -25.11
C LEU A 304 5.17 5.98 -25.60
N PHE A 305 5.68 7.18 -25.35
CA PHE A 305 6.95 7.67 -25.91
C PHE A 305 8.07 7.90 -24.89
N GLY A 306 7.75 7.91 -23.59
CA GLY A 306 8.72 8.17 -22.53
C GLY A 306 9.82 7.12 -22.45
N SER A 307 10.99 7.54 -21.95
CA SER A 307 12.01 6.60 -21.46
C SER A 307 11.46 5.84 -20.25
N PRO A 308 11.98 4.65 -19.90
CA PRO A 308 11.58 3.94 -18.68
C PRO A 308 11.61 4.83 -17.42
N PHE A 309 12.57 5.77 -17.35
CA PHE A 309 12.63 6.80 -16.30
C PHE A 309 11.42 7.76 -16.35
N LEU A 310 11.07 8.27 -17.53
CA LEU A 310 9.92 9.16 -17.70
C LEU A 310 8.58 8.44 -17.50
N LYS A 311 8.45 7.17 -17.86
CA LYS A 311 7.24 6.37 -17.62
C LYS A 311 6.93 6.25 -16.13
N ASN A 312 7.96 5.92 -15.34
CA ASN A 312 7.86 5.84 -13.87
C ASN A 312 7.66 7.21 -13.21
N ALA A 313 8.08 8.30 -13.86
CA ALA A 313 7.88 9.69 -13.39
C ALA A 313 6.71 10.42 -14.08
N SER A 314 5.93 9.73 -14.91
CA SER A 314 4.94 10.33 -15.83
C SER A 314 3.90 11.16 -15.10
N ILE A 315 3.51 10.68 -13.92
CA ILE A 315 2.59 11.32 -13.03
C ILE A 315 3.11 12.69 -12.54
N ILE A 316 4.42 12.86 -12.34
CA ILE A 316 5.02 14.10 -11.84
C ILE A 316 5.24 15.12 -12.97
N VAL A 317 5.55 14.64 -14.17
CA VAL A 317 5.74 15.51 -15.36
C VAL A 317 4.46 16.28 -15.69
N GLY A 318 3.28 15.71 -15.38
CA GLY A 318 1.98 16.39 -15.51
C GLY A 318 1.71 17.50 -14.49
N LEU A 319 2.56 17.70 -13.48
CA LEU A 319 2.34 18.61 -12.36
C LEU A 319 3.23 19.88 -12.49
N ARG A 320 2.64 21.01 -12.92
CA ARG A 320 3.33 22.32 -12.91
C ARG A 320 3.27 22.94 -11.51
N THR A 321 4.43 23.31 -10.97
CA THR A 321 4.67 23.71 -9.58
C THR A 321 4.00 25.02 -9.13
N ILE A 322 3.45 25.02 -7.89
CA ILE A 322 3.14 26.22 -7.11
C ILE A 322 4.33 26.49 -6.16
N THR A 323 4.80 27.73 -6.09
CA THR A 323 6.02 28.14 -5.37
C THR A 323 5.70 28.75 -4.00
N SER A 324 5.42 27.94 -2.96
CA SER A 324 5.23 28.50 -1.61
C SER A 324 5.24 27.49 -0.45
N ALA A 325 6.06 26.43 -0.51
CA ALA A 325 6.29 25.55 0.63
C ALA A 325 7.65 25.84 1.33
N PRO A 326 7.74 25.76 2.67
CA PRO A 326 9.00 25.90 3.40
C PRO A 326 9.99 24.79 3.02
N ALA A 327 11.26 25.16 2.83
CA ALA A 327 12.30 24.26 2.31
C ALA A 327 12.71 23.13 3.29
N ILE A 328 12.42 23.28 4.59
CA ILE A 328 12.74 22.28 5.61
C ILE A 328 11.55 22.15 6.55
N THR A 329 11.07 20.93 6.74
CA THR A 329 9.98 20.58 7.65
C THR A 329 10.39 19.45 8.58
N PHE A 330 10.11 19.62 9.86
CA PHE A 330 10.31 18.57 10.87
C PHE A 330 9.00 17.86 11.19
N LEU A 331 9.12 16.64 11.69
CA LEU A 331 7.98 15.94 12.29
C LEU A 331 7.50 16.72 13.53
N TRP A 332 6.19 16.78 13.75
CA TRP A 332 5.54 17.52 14.85
C TRP A 332 5.60 19.06 14.80
N VAL A 333 5.90 19.66 13.64
CA VAL A 333 5.74 21.12 13.46
C VAL A 333 4.29 21.54 13.70
N HIS A 334 3.33 20.80 13.14
CA HIS A 334 1.93 20.87 13.57
C HIS A 334 1.58 19.64 14.40
N ARG A 335 0.82 19.87 15.48
CA ARG A 335 0.35 18.82 16.38
C ARG A 335 -1.17 18.77 16.33
N PHE A 336 -1.71 17.55 16.24
CA PHE A 336 -3.14 17.29 16.34
C PHE A 336 -3.46 16.73 17.71
N LYS A 337 -4.63 17.08 18.24
CA LYS A 337 -5.08 16.58 19.53
C LYS A 337 -5.51 15.13 19.39
N ILE A 338 -4.70 14.20 19.90
CA ILE A 338 -5.03 12.78 19.87
C ILE A 338 -6.19 12.53 20.82
N ASN A 339 -7.32 12.10 20.26
CA ASN A 339 -8.52 11.69 20.98
C ASN A 339 -9.06 10.42 20.32
N VAL A 340 -9.95 9.70 20.99
CA VAL A 340 -10.61 8.53 20.41
C VAL A 340 -12.03 8.91 20.07
N TYR A 341 -12.46 8.63 18.84
CA TYR A 341 -13.85 8.73 18.43
C TYR A 341 -14.47 7.32 18.42
N PRO A 342 -15.32 6.97 19.40
CA PRO A 342 -15.85 5.62 19.55
C PRO A 342 -16.58 5.08 18.31
N PRO A 343 -17.42 5.88 17.59
CA PRO A 343 -18.11 5.39 16.39
C PRO A 343 -17.19 5.03 15.22
N ALA A 344 -15.93 5.51 15.22
CA ALA A 344 -14.95 5.12 14.22
C ALA A 344 -14.20 3.82 14.54
N ILE A 345 -14.33 3.25 15.76
CA ILE A 345 -13.55 2.09 16.17
C ILE A 345 -13.84 0.89 15.25
N LEU A 346 -15.10 0.52 15.07
CA LEU A 346 -15.46 -0.65 14.27
C LEU A 346 -15.10 -0.49 12.77
N PRO A 347 -15.40 0.65 12.11
CA PRO A 347 -14.90 0.93 10.77
C PRO A 347 -13.37 0.86 10.65
N MET A 348 -12.64 1.42 11.62
CA MET A 348 -11.18 1.40 11.60
C MET A 348 -10.60 0.01 11.86
N LEU A 349 -11.22 -0.82 12.71
CA LEU A 349 -10.84 -2.23 12.84
C LEU A 349 -10.99 -2.97 11.51
N ALA A 350 -12.07 -2.71 10.78
CA ALA A 350 -12.28 -3.29 9.46
C ALA A 350 -11.26 -2.77 8.41
N VAL A 351 -10.87 -1.49 8.50
CA VAL A 351 -9.75 -0.94 7.71
C VAL A 351 -8.45 -1.70 8.01
N TYR A 352 -8.08 -1.90 9.27
CA TYR A 352 -6.86 -2.63 9.62
C TYR A 352 -6.89 -4.10 9.18
N VAL A 353 -8.07 -4.74 9.18
CA VAL A 353 -8.24 -6.08 8.59
C VAL A 353 -8.04 -6.05 7.07
N SER A 354 -8.56 -5.02 6.39
CA SER A 354 -8.32 -4.80 4.95
C SER A 354 -6.84 -4.52 4.65
N THR A 355 -6.18 -3.71 5.48
CA THR A 355 -4.75 -3.38 5.38
C THR A 355 -3.90 -4.63 5.48
N THR A 356 -4.20 -5.52 6.43
CA THR A 356 -3.51 -6.82 6.54
C THR A 356 -3.67 -7.66 5.27
N MET A 357 -4.86 -7.68 4.66
CA MET A 357 -5.09 -8.40 3.39
C MET A 357 -4.32 -7.78 2.22
N GLU A 358 -4.30 -6.45 2.14
CA GLU A 358 -3.54 -5.68 1.15
C GLU A 358 -2.05 -5.98 1.28
N ALA A 359 -1.51 -5.94 2.50
CA ALA A 359 -0.11 -6.26 2.79
C ALA A 359 0.25 -7.70 2.37
N ILE A 360 -0.57 -8.70 2.69
CA ILE A 360 -0.32 -10.09 2.27
C ILE A 360 -0.27 -10.19 0.74
N GLY A 361 -1.25 -9.60 0.04
CA GLY A 361 -1.32 -9.61 -1.42
C GLY A 361 -0.11 -8.92 -2.05
N ASP A 362 0.27 -7.76 -1.53
CA ASP A 362 1.38 -6.97 -2.07
C ASP A 362 2.74 -7.59 -1.79
N ILE A 363 2.93 -8.26 -0.65
CA ILE A 363 4.14 -9.04 -0.36
C ILE A 363 4.24 -10.24 -1.30
N THR A 364 3.12 -10.93 -1.55
CA THR A 364 3.06 -12.06 -2.49
C THR A 364 3.41 -11.61 -3.91
N ALA A 365 2.81 -10.52 -4.38
CA ALA A 365 3.12 -9.94 -5.67
C ALA A 365 4.57 -9.40 -5.74
N SER A 366 5.08 -8.83 -4.65
CA SER A 366 6.49 -8.42 -4.55
C SER A 366 7.42 -9.61 -4.73
N ALA A 367 7.09 -10.75 -4.13
CA ALA A 367 7.87 -11.97 -4.22
C ALA A 367 7.88 -12.55 -5.64
N GLU A 368 6.71 -12.63 -6.27
CA GLU A 368 6.58 -13.09 -7.66
C GLU A 368 7.40 -12.22 -8.63
N VAL A 369 7.24 -10.89 -8.54
CA VAL A 369 7.95 -9.94 -9.41
C VAL A 369 9.46 -9.94 -9.11
N SER A 370 9.85 -10.24 -7.87
CA SER A 370 11.26 -10.37 -7.45
C SER A 370 11.85 -11.75 -7.76
N ARG A 371 11.10 -12.68 -8.37
CA ARG A 371 11.53 -14.04 -8.74
C ARG A 371 12.04 -14.88 -7.57
N ILE A 372 11.40 -14.75 -6.42
CA ILE A 372 11.64 -15.58 -5.24
C ILE A 372 10.44 -16.49 -5.00
N PRO A 373 10.63 -17.60 -4.24
CA PRO A 373 9.55 -18.52 -3.95
C PRO A 373 8.37 -17.81 -3.26
N VAL A 374 7.17 -18.11 -3.74
CA VAL A 374 5.88 -17.65 -3.22
C VAL A 374 5.22 -18.68 -2.30
N GLU A 375 5.94 -19.75 -1.97
CA GLU A 375 5.52 -20.82 -1.09
C GLU A 375 6.68 -21.23 -0.16
N GLY A 376 6.34 -21.92 0.93
CA GLY A 376 7.31 -22.43 1.90
C GLY A 376 7.46 -21.57 3.17
N LYS A 377 8.28 -22.08 4.11
CA LYS A 377 8.44 -21.48 5.45
C LYS A 377 9.05 -20.09 5.41
N ASP A 378 9.97 -19.86 4.50
CA ASP A 378 10.61 -18.55 4.34
C ASP A 378 9.60 -17.52 3.84
N PHE A 379 8.72 -17.89 2.91
CA PHE A 379 7.66 -17.02 2.43
C PHE A 379 6.62 -16.72 3.52
N ASP A 380 6.19 -17.74 4.26
CA ASP A 380 5.31 -17.59 5.43
C ASP A 380 5.93 -16.60 6.44
N SER A 381 7.23 -16.70 6.71
CA SER A 381 7.93 -15.79 7.62
C SER A 381 7.99 -14.34 7.12
N ARG A 382 8.07 -14.13 5.80
CA ARG A 382 8.08 -12.79 5.18
C ARG A 382 6.72 -12.15 5.21
N ILE A 383 5.65 -12.90 4.98
CA ILE A 383 4.29 -12.42 5.16
C ILE A 383 4.09 -12.00 6.60
N GLN A 384 4.45 -12.88 7.53
CA GLN A 384 4.25 -12.63 8.95
C GLN A 384 5.01 -11.38 9.42
N GLY A 385 6.29 -11.28 9.07
CA GLY A 385 7.11 -10.12 9.41
C GLY A 385 6.70 -8.84 8.68
N GLY A 386 6.14 -8.96 7.48
CA GLY A 386 5.56 -7.86 6.73
C GLY A 386 4.32 -7.28 7.41
N VAL A 387 3.34 -8.13 7.72
CA VAL A 387 2.10 -7.72 8.42
C VAL A 387 2.41 -7.15 9.81
N LEU A 388 3.35 -7.76 10.55
CA LEU A 388 3.79 -7.23 11.85
C LEU A 388 4.43 -5.84 11.70
N SER A 389 5.29 -5.66 10.69
CA SER A 389 5.86 -4.34 10.38
C SER A 389 4.79 -3.34 9.93
N ASP A 390 3.72 -3.79 9.28
CA ASP A 390 2.62 -2.94 8.85
C ASP A 390 1.85 -2.40 10.06
N GLY A 391 1.43 -3.27 10.97
CA GLY A 391 0.72 -2.87 12.19
C GLY A 391 1.54 -1.98 13.12
N ILE A 392 2.82 -2.33 13.37
CA ILE A 392 3.74 -1.45 14.13
C ILE A 392 3.95 -0.13 13.37
N GLY A 393 4.05 -0.21 12.04
CA GLY A 393 4.15 0.93 11.15
C GLY A 393 2.98 1.89 11.28
N GLY A 394 1.76 1.35 11.30
CA GLY A 394 0.50 2.06 11.53
C GLY A 394 0.48 2.75 12.88
N PHE A 395 0.84 2.04 13.96
CA PHE A 395 0.92 2.61 15.30
C PHE A 395 1.91 3.79 15.38
N ILE A 396 3.14 3.60 14.89
CA ILE A 396 4.16 4.67 14.90
C ILE A 396 3.76 5.83 13.98
N SER A 397 3.12 5.55 12.84
CA SER A 397 2.67 6.57 11.89
C SER A 397 1.66 7.53 12.51
N ALA A 398 0.72 7.01 13.30
CA ALA A 398 -0.28 7.83 13.95
C ALA A 398 0.34 8.75 15.01
N LEU A 399 1.40 8.31 15.72
CA LEU A 399 2.19 9.18 16.61
C LEU A 399 2.93 10.27 15.82
N PHE A 400 3.31 9.99 14.58
CA PHE A 400 3.96 10.92 13.66
C PHE A 400 2.96 11.84 12.92
N THR A 401 1.69 11.85 13.33
CA THR A 401 0.59 12.61 12.71
C THR A 401 0.23 12.17 11.29
N VAL A 402 0.62 10.95 10.92
CA VAL A 402 0.32 10.33 9.62
C VAL A 402 -0.72 9.23 9.83
N THR A 403 -1.72 9.17 8.97
CA THR A 403 -2.72 8.09 8.96
C THR A 403 -2.07 6.73 8.68
N PRO A 404 -2.75 5.61 9.02
CA PRO A 404 -2.25 4.25 8.83
C PRO A 404 -1.55 4.03 7.48
N LEU A 405 -0.39 3.40 7.58
CA LEU A 405 0.52 3.18 6.47
C LEU A 405 0.57 1.68 6.18
N SER A 406 0.47 1.31 4.91
CA SER A 406 0.52 -0.07 4.44
C SER A 406 1.54 -0.28 3.32
N VAL A 407 1.86 -1.53 3.03
CA VAL A 407 2.67 -1.91 1.86
C VAL A 407 2.00 -1.41 0.58
N PHE A 408 2.80 -0.86 -0.34
CA PHE A 408 2.30 -0.11 -1.48
C PHE A 408 2.48 -0.87 -2.80
N ALA A 409 1.36 -1.28 -3.40
CA ALA A 409 1.29 -2.07 -4.63
C ALA A 409 2.01 -1.45 -5.84
N GLN A 410 2.06 -0.12 -5.97
CA GLN A 410 2.69 0.54 -7.13
C GLN A 410 4.16 0.14 -7.30
N ASN A 411 4.84 -0.16 -6.20
CA ASN A 411 6.24 -0.55 -6.24
C ASN A 411 6.45 -1.84 -7.06
N ASN A 412 5.51 -2.78 -7.01
CA ASN A 412 5.55 -4.02 -7.80
C ASN A 412 5.47 -3.73 -9.30
N GLY A 413 4.66 -2.74 -9.69
CA GLY A 413 4.61 -2.24 -11.06
C GLY A 413 5.97 -1.72 -11.53
N VAL A 414 6.63 -0.90 -10.71
CA VAL A 414 7.96 -0.37 -11.02
C VAL A 414 8.99 -1.48 -11.17
N ILE A 415 9.06 -2.44 -10.23
CA ILE A 415 10.02 -3.56 -10.31
C ILE A 415 9.78 -4.38 -11.59
N SER A 416 8.52 -4.60 -11.98
CA SER A 416 8.21 -5.38 -13.18
C SER A 416 8.70 -4.72 -14.48
N VAL A 417 8.70 -3.38 -14.52
CA VAL A 417 9.14 -2.58 -15.67
C VAL A 417 10.65 -2.36 -15.66
N THR A 418 11.22 -2.04 -14.49
CA THR A 418 12.67 -1.73 -14.34
C THR A 418 13.54 -2.96 -14.20
N ARG A 419 12.95 -4.10 -13.83
CA ARG A 419 13.65 -5.36 -13.50
C ARG A 419 14.69 -5.22 -12.40
N CYS A 420 14.45 -4.31 -11.45
CA CYS A 420 15.34 -4.06 -10.33
C CYS A 420 14.60 -4.26 -9.02
N ALA A 421 14.82 -5.39 -8.35
CA ALA A 421 14.22 -5.73 -7.05
C ALA A 421 15.16 -5.45 -5.86
N ASN A 422 16.21 -4.66 -6.09
CA ASN A 422 17.34 -4.56 -5.18
C ASN A 422 17.05 -3.73 -3.92
N ARG A 423 17.52 -4.20 -2.75
CA ARG A 423 17.36 -3.52 -1.46
C ARG A 423 18.08 -2.16 -1.39
N THR A 424 19.21 -2.01 -2.07
CA THR A 424 20.00 -0.76 -2.08
C THR A 424 19.26 0.35 -2.85
N ALA A 425 18.54 0.00 -3.92
CA ALA A 425 17.67 0.94 -4.61
C ALA A 425 16.55 1.46 -3.69
N GLY A 426 15.96 0.59 -2.87
CA GLY A 426 15.00 0.98 -1.83
C GLY A 426 15.54 1.94 -0.78
N ARG A 427 16.78 1.73 -0.32
CA ARG A 427 17.45 2.67 0.61
C ARG A 427 17.56 4.07 0.02
N TRP A 428 17.98 4.17 -1.25
CA TRP A 428 18.06 5.46 -1.94
C TRP A 428 16.69 6.07 -2.17
N CYS A 429 15.68 5.28 -2.53
CA CYS A 429 14.29 5.73 -2.63
C CYS A 429 13.85 6.44 -1.34
N CYS A 430 14.15 5.87 -0.17
CA CYS A 430 13.76 6.46 1.10
C CYS A 430 14.55 7.71 1.46
N ALA A 431 15.83 7.75 1.12
CA ALA A 431 16.61 8.98 1.23
C ALA A 431 15.97 10.10 0.37
N PHE A 432 15.54 9.79 -0.85
CA PHE A 432 14.87 10.77 -1.71
C PHE A 432 13.49 11.18 -1.17
N LEU A 433 12.68 10.28 -0.62
CA LEU A 433 11.39 10.63 -0.02
C LEU A 433 11.53 11.57 1.19
N ILE A 434 12.62 11.46 1.95
CA ILE A 434 12.89 12.34 3.09
C ILE A 434 13.43 13.71 2.63
N ILE A 435 14.23 13.75 1.56
CA ILE A 435 14.92 14.96 1.09
C ILE A 435 14.08 15.78 0.11
N PHE A 436 13.36 15.14 -0.81
CA PHE A 436 12.54 15.82 -1.81
C PHE A 436 11.10 15.92 -1.34
N VAL A 437 10.71 17.14 -0.93
CA VAL A 437 9.32 17.53 -0.74
C VAL A 437 8.86 18.31 -1.98
N PRO A 438 8.12 17.71 -2.91
CA PRO A 438 7.59 18.41 -4.05
C PRO A 438 6.32 19.18 -3.69
N ASN A 439 6.07 20.28 -4.42
CA ASN A 439 4.87 21.07 -4.23
C ASN A 439 3.62 20.29 -4.68
N PRO A 440 2.54 20.31 -3.89
CA PRO A 440 1.33 19.57 -4.21
C PRO A 440 0.54 20.26 -5.31
N VAL A 441 0.14 19.49 -6.32
CA VAL A 441 -0.71 19.94 -7.43
C VAL A 441 -1.54 18.73 -7.83
N LEU A 442 -2.85 18.70 -7.58
CA LEU A 442 -3.64 17.51 -7.89
C LEU A 442 -5.07 17.88 -8.28
N GLY A 443 -5.54 17.25 -9.37
CA GLY A 443 -6.91 17.33 -9.87
C GLY A 443 -7.20 16.27 -10.94
N GLY A 444 -6.33 16.10 -11.95
CA GLY A 444 -6.49 15.06 -12.99
C GLY A 444 -5.65 13.79 -12.80
N VAL A 445 -4.52 13.90 -12.11
CA VAL A 445 -3.60 12.78 -11.82
C VAL A 445 -4.21 11.79 -10.80
N THR A 446 -4.96 12.28 -9.81
CA THR A 446 -5.58 11.44 -8.76
C THR A 446 -6.58 10.45 -9.36
N THR A 447 -7.36 10.86 -10.36
CA THR A 447 -8.33 9.98 -11.02
C THR A 447 -7.65 8.76 -11.63
N PHE A 448 -6.53 8.97 -12.33
CA PHE A 448 -5.75 7.87 -12.91
C PHE A 448 -5.10 6.99 -11.84
N LEU A 449 -4.57 7.60 -10.77
CA LEU A 449 -4.00 6.87 -9.64
C LEU A 449 -5.01 5.92 -9.00
N PHE A 450 -6.23 6.38 -8.71
CA PHE A 450 -7.29 5.55 -8.13
C PHE A 450 -7.79 4.49 -9.11
N ALA A 451 -7.89 4.81 -10.40
CA ALA A 451 -8.21 3.82 -11.42
C ALA A 451 -7.14 2.72 -11.51
N SER A 452 -5.85 3.07 -11.36
CA SER A 452 -4.77 2.09 -11.30
C SER A 452 -4.88 1.16 -10.09
N VAL A 453 -5.34 1.65 -8.94
CA VAL A 453 -5.60 0.82 -7.74
C VAL A 453 -6.73 -0.18 -8.02
N ALA A 454 -7.81 0.26 -8.67
CA ALA A 454 -8.89 -0.64 -9.09
C ALA A 454 -8.39 -1.74 -10.04
N VAL A 455 -7.49 -1.41 -10.99
CA VAL A 455 -6.87 -2.38 -11.89
C VAL A 455 -5.96 -3.37 -11.13
N SER A 456 -5.24 -2.94 -10.09
CA SER A 456 -4.49 -3.86 -9.22
C SER A 456 -5.42 -4.86 -8.53
N GLY A 457 -6.60 -4.43 -8.09
CA GLY A 457 -7.62 -5.34 -7.55
C GLY A 457 -8.10 -6.37 -8.57
N LEU A 458 -8.33 -5.95 -9.84
CA LEU A 458 -8.67 -6.88 -10.93
C LEU A 458 -7.54 -7.89 -11.21
N ARG A 459 -6.28 -7.48 -11.10
CA ARG A 459 -5.14 -8.40 -11.21
C ARG A 459 -5.17 -9.44 -10.11
N VAL A 460 -5.46 -9.06 -8.86
CA VAL A 460 -5.58 -10.04 -7.77
C VAL A 460 -6.71 -11.04 -8.05
N LEU A 461 -7.86 -10.55 -8.53
CA LEU A 461 -8.99 -11.41 -8.94
C LEU A 461 -8.63 -12.36 -10.11
N SER A 462 -7.68 -11.97 -10.97
CA SER A 462 -7.26 -12.81 -12.10
C SER A 462 -6.53 -14.09 -11.70
N TYR A 463 -6.00 -14.17 -10.46
CA TYR A 463 -5.40 -15.39 -9.93
C TYR A 463 -6.43 -16.42 -9.49
N VAL A 464 -7.73 -16.08 -9.47
CA VAL A 464 -8.76 -17.01 -9.01
C VAL A 464 -9.33 -17.83 -10.17
N LYS A 465 -9.42 -19.14 -9.95
CA LYS A 465 -10.20 -20.06 -10.80
C LYS A 465 -11.69 -19.70 -10.66
N TYR A 466 -12.31 -19.11 -11.68
CA TYR A 466 -13.71 -18.66 -11.63
C TYR A 466 -14.73 -19.82 -11.67
N THR A 467 -15.02 -20.42 -10.52
CA THR A 467 -16.05 -21.45 -10.38
C THR A 467 -17.46 -20.86 -10.38
N ARG A 468 -18.50 -21.70 -10.34
CA ARG A 468 -19.88 -21.22 -10.14
C ARG A 468 -20.03 -20.56 -8.77
N ARG A 469 -19.44 -21.15 -7.72
CA ARG A 469 -19.43 -20.62 -6.35
C ARG A 469 -18.73 -19.26 -6.28
N ASP A 470 -17.54 -19.14 -6.85
CA ASP A 470 -16.74 -17.91 -6.76
C ASP A 470 -17.40 -16.76 -7.53
N ARG A 471 -17.97 -17.03 -8.71
CA ARG A 471 -18.76 -16.04 -9.45
C ARG A 471 -19.99 -15.58 -8.67
N PHE A 472 -20.66 -16.46 -7.94
CA PHE A 472 -21.79 -16.11 -7.10
C PHE A 472 -21.37 -15.23 -5.91
N ILE A 473 -20.30 -15.61 -5.20
CA ILE A 473 -19.73 -14.83 -4.10
C ILE A 473 -19.34 -13.43 -4.59
N LEU A 474 -18.63 -13.35 -5.72
CA LEU A 474 -18.20 -12.08 -6.30
C LEU A 474 -19.39 -11.20 -6.71
N ALA A 475 -20.40 -11.78 -7.39
CA ALA A 475 -21.58 -11.04 -7.81
C ALA A 475 -22.37 -10.48 -6.61
N ALA A 476 -22.51 -11.27 -5.54
CA ALA A 476 -23.18 -10.84 -4.32
C ALA A 476 -22.36 -9.81 -3.54
N ALA A 477 -21.04 -9.95 -3.45
CA ALA A 477 -20.18 -8.97 -2.81
C ALA A 477 -20.17 -7.63 -3.55
N LEU A 478 -20.07 -7.67 -4.88
CA LEU A 478 -20.07 -6.48 -5.72
C LEU A 478 -21.45 -5.80 -5.78
N SER A 479 -22.56 -6.53 -5.63
CA SER A 479 -23.89 -5.90 -5.67
C SER A 479 -24.09 -4.91 -4.53
N PHE A 480 -23.62 -5.23 -3.31
CA PHE A 480 -23.66 -4.31 -2.18
C PHE A 480 -22.64 -3.17 -2.32
N GLY A 481 -21.40 -3.48 -2.73
CA GLY A 481 -20.36 -2.47 -2.89
C GLY A 481 -20.67 -1.46 -4.00
N ILE A 482 -21.03 -1.94 -5.20
CA ILE A 482 -21.44 -1.08 -6.32
C ILE A 482 -22.79 -0.40 -6.01
N GLY A 483 -23.71 -1.09 -5.31
CA GLY A 483 -24.99 -0.52 -4.90
C GLY A 483 -24.82 0.73 -4.03
N ASP A 484 -24.00 0.65 -2.99
CA ASP A 484 -23.66 1.78 -2.12
C ASP A 484 -22.92 2.90 -2.88
N LEU A 485 -22.03 2.52 -3.81
CA LEU A 485 -21.30 3.48 -4.65
C LEU A 485 -22.21 4.26 -5.62
N LEU A 486 -23.28 3.64 -6.13
CA LEU A 486 -24.22 4.26 -7.07
C LEU A 486 -25.38 4.99 -6.37
N VAL A 487 -25.79 4.51 -5.20
CA VAL A 487 -26.85 5.11 -4.38
C VAL A 487 -26.25 5.43 -3.00
N PRO A 488 -25.50 6.54 -2.88
CA PRO A 488 -24.99 6.96 -1.59
C PRO A 488 -26.16 7.23 -0.63
N ASP A 489 -25.91 7.08 0.67
CA ASP A 489 -26.87 7.32 1.76
C ASP A 489 -28.06 6.35 1.82
N ILE A 490 -28.02 5.22 1.10
CA ILE A 490 -29.07 4.20 1.13
C ILE A 490 -29.31 3.62 2.54
N PHE A 491 -28.27 3.59 3.39
CA PHE A 491 -28.32 3.06 4.75
C PHE A 491 -28.52 4.13 5.83
N THR A 492 -28.65 5.41 5.46
CA THR A 492 -28.69 6.52 6.42
C THR A 492 -29.92 6.47 7.34
N TYR A 493 -31.06 6.01 6.82
CA TYR A 493 -32.33 5.92 7.56
C TYR A 493 -32.59 4.53 8.18
N LEU A 494 -31.57 3.66 8.21
CA LEU A 494 -31.73 2.26 8.66
C LEU A 494 -32.18 2.15 10.13
N PHE A 495 -31.81 3.13 10.96
CA PHE A 495 -32.05 3.12 12.41
C PHE A 495 -33.03 4.21 12.89
N ASP A 496 -33.73 4.90 11.98
CA ASP A 496 -34.69 5.98 12.31
C ASP A 496 -35.86 5.51 13.19
N GLY A 497 -36.16 4.22 13.19
CA GLY A 497 -37.23 3.63 14.00
C GLY A 497 -36.87 3.41 15.49
N VAL A 498 -35.67 3.79 15.93
CA VAL A 498 -35.24 3.63 17.33
C VAL A 498 -35.27 4.99 18.05
N ASP A 499 -36.35 5.22 18.81
CA ASP A 499 -36.50 6.44 19.61
C ASP A 499 -35.61 6.41 20.87
N ASN A 500 -34.89 7.53 21.14
CA ASN A 500 -34.03 7.75 22.32
C ASN A 500 -32.96 6.67 22.61
N PRO A 501 -32.03 6.39 21.67
CA PRO A 501 -30.91 5.49 21.95
C PRO A 501 -29.98 6.07 23.03
N SER A 502 -29.40 5.20 23.85
CA SER A 502 -28.30 5.60 24.75
C SER A 502 -27.09 6.06 23.93
N LYS A 503 -26.25 6.95 24.48
CA LYS A 503 -25.06 7.46 23.77
C LYS A 503 -24.16 6.35 23.20
N GLY A 504 -24.04 5.22 23.92
CA GLY A 504 -23.28 4.06 23.45
C GLY A 504 -23.96 3.31 22.31
N LEU A 505 -25.28 3.15 22.37
CA LEU A 505 -26.06 2.51 21.31
C LEU A 505 -26.10 3.37 20.04
N GLN A 506 -26.24 4.68 20.20
CA GLN A 506 -26.17 5.62 19.09
C GLN A 506 -24.81 5.54 18.38
N GLY A 507 -23.71 5.51 19.16
CA GLY A 507 -22.37 5.32 18.59
C GLY A 507 -22.18 3.98 17.87
N LEU A 508 -22.85 2.92 18.32
CA LEU A 508 -22.86 1.62 17.62
C LEU A 508 -23.64 1.70 16.31
N PHE A 509 -24.80 2.33 16.28
CA PHE A 509 -25.57 2.54 15.05
C PHE A 509 -24.81 3.39 14.04
N GLU A 510 -24.16 4.47 14.49
CA GLU A 510 -23.26 5.27 13.66
C GLU A 510 -22.10 4.42 13.11
N SER A 511 -21.49 3.57 13.94
CA SER A 511 -20.43 2.65 13.51
C SER A 511 -20.91 1.70 12.40
N ILE A 512 -22.08 1.09 12.57
CA ILE A 512 -22.67 0.17 11.59
C ILE A 512 -23.00 0.93 10.31
N THR A 513 -23.58 2.13 10.43
CA THR A 513 -23.92 2.98 9.29
C THR A 513 -22.67 3.36 8.50
N ILE A 514 -21.55 3.71 9.17
CA ILE A 514 -20.27 4.00 8.51
C ILE A 514 -19.76 2.76 7.76
N VAL A 515 -19.82 1.56 8.35
CA VAL A 515 -19.41 0.32 7.68
C VAL A 515 -20.25 0.03 6.45
N LEU A 516 -21.57 0.17 6.55
CA LEU A 516 -22.50 -0.10 5.45
C LEU A 516 -22.39 0.94 4.34
N SER A 517 -22.14 2.21 4.70
CA SER A 517 -21.95 3.34 3.76
C SER A 517 -20.51 3.42 3.21
N THR A 518 -19.72 2.37 3.43
CA THR A 518 -18.37 2.25 2.90
C THR A 518 -18.33 1.08 1.91
N PRO A 519 -18.26 1.34 0.59
CA PRO A 519 -18.48 0.32 -0.46
C PRO A 519 -17.60 -0.92 -0.32
N PHE A 520 -16.32 -0.74 0.00
CA PHE A 520 -15.38 -1.86 0.10
C PHE A 520 -15.56 -2.67 1.39
N LEU A 521 -16.00 -2.05 2.48
CA LEU A 521 -16.23 -2.74 3.75
C LEU A 521 -17.46 -3.65 3.66
N VAL A 522 -18.57 -3.13 3.15
CA VAL A 522 -19.78 -3.95 2.95
C VAL A 522 -19.52 -5.08 1.95
N SER A 523 -18.80 -4.79 0.86
CA SER A 523 -18.43 -5.81 -0.14
C SER A 523 -17.52 -6.89 0.45
N GLY A 524 -16.50 -6.50 1.22
CA GLY A 524 -15.59 -7.43 1.88
C GLY A 524 -16.26 -8.32 2.92
N ILE A 525 -17.16 -7.75 3.74
CA ILE A 525 -17.94 -8.52 4.73
C ILE A 525 -18.83 -9.54 4.02
N VAL A 526 -19.55 -9.14 2.97
CA VAL A 526 -20.42 -10.06 2.22
C VAL A 526 -19.60 -11.16 1.54
N ALA A 527 -18.48 -10.81 0.92
CA ALA A 527 -17.57 -11.77 0.29
C ALA A 527 -17.06 -12.80 1.31
N LEU A 528 -16.62 -12.34 2.49
CA LEU A 528 -16.12 -13.19 3.56
C LEU A 528 -17.20 -14.11 4.12
N VAL A 529 -18.37 -13.56 4.44
CA VAL A 529 -19.50 -14.34 5.00
C VAL A 529 -19.97 -15.39 4.00
N LEU A 530 -20.13 -15.05 2.73
CA LEU A 530 -20.54 -16.00 1.71
C LEU A 530 -19.47 -17.06 1.43
N ASN A 531 -18.20 -16.69 1.47
CA ASN A 531 -17.12 -17.66 1.34
C ASN A 531 -17.11 -18.66 2.50
N LEU A 532 -17.47 -18.24 3.73
CA LEU A 532 -17.55 -19.14 4.88
C LEU A 532 -18.82 -20.01 4.87
N ILE A 533 -19.95 -19.50 4.38
CA ILE A 533 -21.23 -20.22 4.39
C ILE A 533 -21.36 -21.19 3.22
N LEU A 534 -20.88 -20.82 2.02
CA LEU A 534 -21.09 -21.62 0.82
C LEU A 534 -20.11 -22.81 0.79
N PRO A 535 -20.61 -24.06 0.71
CA PRO A 535 -19.77 -25.24 0.65
C PRO A 535 -18.91 -25.23 -0.62
N GLN A 536 -17.68 -25.72 -0.52
CA GLN A 536 -16.81 -25.93 -1.70
C GLN A 536 -17.35 -27.11 -2.52
N ASP A 537 -17.37 -26.96 -3.86
CA ASP A 537 -17.80 -28.03 -4.75
C ASP A 537 -16.84 -29.24 -4.61
N MET A 538 -17.39 -30.44 -4.35
CA MET A 538 -16.62 -31.65 -4.00
C MET A 538 -15.59 -32.06 -5.06
N LEU A 539 -15.85 -31.77 -6.35
CA LEU A 539 -14.92 -32.04 -7.46
C LEU A 539 -13.62 -31.24 -7.35
N GLN A 540 -13.66 -30.10 -6.66
CA GLN A 540 -12.53 -29.20 -6.53
C GLN A 540 -11.67 -29.52 -5.31
N GLN A 541 -12.22 -30.20 -4.31
CA GLN A 541 -11.41 -30.78 -3.23
C GLN A 541 -10.48 -31.88 -3.72
N ASP A 542 -10.83 -32.55 -4.82
CA ASP A 542 -9.98 -33.58 -5.43
C ASP A 542 -8.95 -32.95 -6.37
N GLU A 543 -9.30 -31.94 -7.19
CA GLU A 543 -8.32 -31.18 -8.00
C GLU A 543 -7.32 -30.38 -7.14
N ASP A 544 -7.77 -29.72 -6.06
CA ASP A 544 -6.86 -28.96 -5.18
C ASP A 544 -5.97 -29.90 -4.34
N LYS A 545 -6.38 -31.16 -4.10
CA LYS A 545 -5.53 -32.18 -3.47
C LYS A 545 -4.51 -32.76 -4.46
N GLU A 546 -4.92 -33.02 -5.70
CA GLU A 546 -4.01 -33.48 -6.75
C GLU A 546 -2.95 -32.42 -7.09
N ASP A 547 -3.33 -31.13 -7.19
CA ASP A 547 -2.36 -30.03 -7.40
C ASP A 547 -1.34 -29.93 -6.25
N VAL A 548 -1.75 -30.18 -5.00
CA VAL A 548 -0.86 -30.18 -3.81
C VAL A 548 0.02 -31.44 -3.72
N GLU A 549 -0.50 -32.61 -4.07
CA GLU A 549 0.30 -33.85 -4.11
C GLU A 549 1.34 -33.81 -5.24
N VAL A 550 0.98 -33.32 -6.42
CA VAL A 550 1.91 -33.19 -7.56
C VAL A 550 3.05 -32.21 -7.27
N THR A 551 2.76 -31.08 -6.62
CA THR A 551 3.79 -30.11 -6.21
C THR A 551 4.71 -30.67 -5.13
N GLN A 552 4.19 -31.41 -4.14
CA GLN A 552 5.02 -32.07 -3.13
C GLN A 552 5.92 -33.17 -3.73
N ASP A 553 5.40 -33.97 -4.66
CA ASP A 553 6.18 -35.02 -5.33
C ASP A 553 7.31 -34.45 -6.19
N LEU A 554 7.08 -33.31 -6.85
CA LEU A 554 8.11 -32.56 -7.59
C LEU A 554 9.19 -32.01 -6.65
N GLU A 555 8.84 -31.46 -5.49
CA GLU A 555 9.81 -30.99 -4.50
C GLU A 555 10.68 -32.14 -3.95
N ILE A 556 10.08 -33.30 -3.69
CA ILE A 556 10.82 -34.49 -3.23
C ILE A 556 11.80 -34.96 -4.31
N GLN A 557 11.38 -34.99 -5.58
CA GLN A 557 12.25 -35.37 -6.69
C GLN A 557 13.43 -34.41 -6.90
N VAL A 558 13.21 -33.10 -6.74
CA VAL A 558 14.28 -32.09 -6.83
C VAL A 558 15.28 -32.25 -5.68
N LEU A 559 14.80 -32.46 -4.45
CA LEU A 559 15.65 -32.70 -3.28
C LEU A 559 16.43 -34.02 -3.37
N GLU A 560 15.86 -35.05 -4.00
CA GLU A 560 16.59 -36.30 -4.29
C GLU A 560 17.65 -36.12 -5.38
N GLN A 561 17.39 -35.31 -6.41
CA GLN A 561 18.39 -34.96 -7.42
C GLN A 561 19.56 -34.15 -6.83
N GLU A 562 19.29 -33.19 -5.94
CA GLU A 562 20.34 -32.43 -5.26
C GLU A 562 21.17 -33.29 -4.29
N ARG A 563 20.62 -34.40 -3.79
CA ARG A 563 21.33 -35.35 -2.92
C ARG A 563 22.15 -36.40 -3.71
N MET A 564 21.88 -36.55 -5.01
CA MET A 564 22.62 -37.46 -5.92
C MET A 564 23.73 -36.76 -6.73
N MET A 565 23.74 -35.43 -6.80
CA MET A 565 24.90 -34.63 -7.22
C MET A 565 25.84 -34.37 -6.04
#